data_AF-A0A2K8UI38-F1
#
_entry.id   AF-A0A2K8UI38-F1
#
_cell.length_a   1.000
_cell.length_b   1.000
_cell.length_c   1.000
_cell.angle_alpha   90.00
_cell.angle_beta   90.00
_cell.angle_gamma   90.00
#
_symmetry.space_group_name_H-M   'P 1'
#
loop_
_entity.id
_entity.type
_entity.pdbx_description
1 polymer ?
#
loop_
_entity_poly.entity_id
_entity_poly.type
_entity_poly.pdbx_seq_one_letter_code
_entity_poly.pdbx_strand_id
1 'polypeptide(L)'
;MPNGRSCWRSSGGRWIGTGSNTSPSHGGKPIAERIRELNTRFRVGSAPVLLASLGVAQKGLNIPEADRVLFLTRSWTAKTEDQAEGRVLRPQQTRPVTTEFVHLRGSIDDYQGQMVAHKRDAINAGLDWGTPALDDVEFLHLDTLLGRFVEDLAGLMGCRTHEVRDRLAA
;
A
#
# COMPACT_ATOMS: atom_id res chain seq x y z
N MET A 1 -23.23 -30.64 3.07
CA MET A 1 -23.53 -29.21 2.80
C MET A 1 -22.74 -28.38 3.80
N PRO A 2 -21.71 -27.61 3.40
CA PRO A 2 -20.98 -26.79 4.35
C PRO A 2 -21.70 -25.46 4.58
N ASN A 3 -21.93 -25.18 5.85
CA ASN A 3 -22.60 -24.01 6.37
C ASN A 3 -21.79 -22.73 6.12
N GLY A 4 -22.47 -21.73 5.59
CA GLY A 4 -21.99 -20.37 5.51
C GLY A 4 -21.81 -19.72 6.88
N ARG A 5 -20.85 -18.80 6.93
CA ARG A 5 -20.85 -17.63 7.80
C ARG A 5 -19.82 -16.63 7.27
N SER A 6 -20.21 -15.88 6.24
CA SER A 6 -19.59 -14.60 5.92
C SER A 6 -20.13 -13.58 6.93
N CYS A 7 -19.47 -13.46 8.08
CA CYS A 7 -19.70 -12.38 9.01
C CYS A 7 -18.60 -11.36 8.76
N TRP A 8 -18.97 -10.16 8.31
CA TRP A 8 -18.43 -8.84 8.68
C TRP A 8 -19.21 -7.81 7.85
N ARG A 9 -20.27 -7.26 8.45
CA ARG A 9 -20.96 -6.05 7.97
C ARG A 9 -20.39 -4.85 8.73
N SER A 10 -19.92 -3.85 8.02
CA SER A 10 -20.05 -2.45 8.45
C SER A 10 -20.28 -1.55 7.23
N SER A 11 -21.03 -0.50 7.49
CA SER A 11 -21.65 0.48 6.61
C SER A 11 -20.76 1.06 5.50
N GLY A 12 -21.24 1.01 4.26
CA GLY A 12 -20.86 1.94 3.19
C GLY A 12 -19.82 1.48 2.17
N GLY A 13 -19.06 0.42 2.44
CA GLY A 13 -18.06 -0.12 1.50
C GLY A 13 -18.41 -1.53 1.03
N ARG A 14 -18.69 -1.71 -0.27
CA ARG A 14 -18.71 -3.04 -0.88
C ARG A 14 -17.26 -3.53 -0.96
N TRP A 15 -16.79 -4.21 0.08
CA TRP A 15 -15.48 -4.86 0.06
C TRP A 15 -15.56 -6.25 -0.58
N ILE A 16 -14.44 -6.59 -1.21
CA ILE A 16 -14.20 -7.69 -2.14
C ILE A 16 -14.51 -9.07 -1.56
N GLY A 17 -15.63 -9.66 -1.99
CA GLY A 17 -15.91 -11.09 -1.89
C GLY A 17 -15.27 -11.87 -3.04
N THR A 18 -15.03 -13.16 -2.84
CA THR A 18 -14.50 -14.10 -3.84
C THR A 18 -15.31 -14.02 -5.15
N GLY A 19 -14.66 -13.54 -6.22
CA GLY A 19 -15.29 -13.27 -7.52
C GLY A 19 -15.31 -11.79 -7.95
N SER A 20 -14.53 -10.93 -7.30
CA SER A 20 -14.51 -9.49 -7.57
C SER A 20 -14.08 -9.14 -8.99
N ASN A 21 -14.92 -8.38 -9.69
CA ASN A 21 -14.66 -7.81 -11.01
C ASN A 21 -13.50 -6.80 -10.93
N THR A 22 -12.26 -7.27 -11.09
CA THR A 22 -11.05 -6.43 -11.04
C THR A 22 -10.44 -6.26 -12.42
N SER A 23 -9.79 -5.12 -12.66
CA SER A 23 -8.96 -4.90 -13.84
C SER A 23 -7.48 -5.05 -13.44
N PRO A 24 -6.80 -6.18 -13.72
CA PRO A 24 -5.38 -6.32 -13.40
C PRO A 24 -4.48 -5.60 -14.41
N SER A 25 -3.41 -4.95 -13.95
CA SER A 25 -2.45 -4.23 -14.79
C SER A 25 -1.02 -4.42 -14.26
N HIS A 26 -0.21 -5.22 -14.96
CA HIS A 26 1.15 -5.58 -14.52
C HIS A 26 2.14 -5.67 -15.69
N GLY A 27 3.43 -5.76 -15.37
CA GLY A 27 4.53 -5.68 -16.34
C GLY A 27 4.54 -6.78 -17.42
N GLY A 28 3.93 -7.94 -17.14
CA GLY A 28 3.87 -9.08 -18.06
C GLY A 28 2.90 -8.92 -19.24
N LYS A 29 2.03 -7.91 -19.22
CA LYS A 29 1.11 -7.61 -20.34
C LYS A 29 1.71 -6.54 -21.26
N PRO A 30 1.56 -6.66 -22.60
CA PRO A 30 1.90 -5.59 -23.52
C PRO A 30 1.18 -4.28 -23.18
N ILE A 31 1.81 -3.13 -23.45
CA ILE A 31 1.26 -1.80 -23.15
C ILE A 31 -0.15 -1.63 -23.75
N ALA A 32 -0.32 -2.02 -25.02
CA ALA A 32 -1.59 -1.89 -25.72
C ALA A 32 -2.73 -2.69 -25.06
N GLU A 33 -2.42 -3.88 -24.54
CA GLU A 33 -3.38 -4.72 -23.82
C GLU A 33 -3.78 -4.08 -22.48
N ARG A 34 -2.79 -3.58 -21.71
CA ARG A 34 -3.06 -2.87 -20.45
C ARG A 34 -3.97 -1.66 -20.64
N ILE A 35 -3.72 -0.86 -21.68
CA ILE A 35 -4.53 0.32 -21.99
C ILE A 35 -5.95 -0.10 -22.39
N ARG A 36 -6.08 -1.15 -23.20
CA ARG A 36 -7.39 -1.67 -23.60
C ARG A 36 -8.20 -2.13 -22.40
N GLU A 37 -7.62 -2.96 -21.54
CA GLU A 37 -8.29 -3.47 -20.33
C GLU A 37 -8.63 -2.35 -19.35
N LEU A 38 -7.70 -1.39 -19.12
CA LEU A 38 -7.96 -0.22 -18.27
C LEU A 38 -9.17 0.57 -18.78
N ASN A 39 -9.24 0.82 -20.08
CA ASN A 39 -10.36 1.54 -20.68
C ASN A 39 -11.66 0.74 -20.54
N THR A 40 -11.70 -0.49 -21.07
CA THR A 40 -12.94 -1.27 -21.20
C THR A 40 -13.49 -1.80 -19.89
N ARG A 41 -12.64 -2.09 -18.90
CA ARG A 41 -13.06 -2.70 -17.62
C ARG A 41 -13.21 -1.68 -16.51
N PHE A 42 -12.25 -0.75 -16.38
CA PHE A 42 -12.19 0.15 -15.23
C PHE A 42 -12.77 1.55 -15.53
N ARG A 43 -12.34 2.22 -16.60
CA ARG A 43 -12.78 3.59 -16.88
C ARG A 43 -14.24 3.67 -17.33
N VAL A 44 -14.63 2.85 -18.31
CA VAL A 44 -16.01 2.79 -18.81
C VAL A 44 -16.75 1.52 -18.42
N GLY A 45 -16.03 0.53 -17.90
CA GLY A 45 -16.60 -0.75 -17.53
C GLY A 45 -17.17 -0.78 -16.12
N SER A 46 -17.56 -1.97 -15.68
CA SER A 46 -18.18 -2.21 -14.38
C SER A 46 -17.22 -2.72 -13.31
N ALA A 47 -15.91 -2.73 -13.56
CA ALA A 47 -14.93 -3.19 -12.58
C ALA A 47 -14.69 -2.10 -11.52
N PRO A 48 -15.11 -2.27 -10.25
CA PRO A 48 -14.92 -1.25 -9.22
C PRO A 48 -13.45 -1.08 -8.80
N VAL A 49 -12.57 -2.02 -9.13
CA VAL A 49 -11.19 -2.04 -8.64
C VAL A 49 -10.21 -2.28 -9.78
N LEU A 50 -9.19 -1.44 -9.85
CA LEU A 50 -7.99 -1.62 -10.67
C LEU A 50 -6.87 -2.15 -9.78
N LEU A 51 -6.36 -3.34 -10.09
CA LEU A 51 -5.20 -3.91 -9.40
C LEU A 51 -3.96 -3.64 -10.25
N ALA A 52 -3.14 -2.67 -9.84
CA ALA A 52 -1.92 -2.31 -10.55
C ALA A 52 -0.68 -2.72 -9.76
N SER A 53 0.35 -3.24 -10.45
CA SER A 53 1.66 -3.33 -9.81
C SER A 53 2.28 -1.94 -9.67
N LEU A 54 3.08 -1.74 -8.62
CA LEU A 54 3.69 -0.44 -8.34
C LEU A 54 4.55 0.08 -9.51
N GLY A 55 5.29 -0.81 -10.17
CA GLY A 55 6.09 -0.47 -11.36
C GLY A 55 5.26 0.00 -12.56
N VAL A 56 4.02 -0.48 -12.70
CA VAL A 56 3.09 0.01 -13.74
C VAL A 56 2.46 1.34 -13.31
N ALA A 57 2.08 1.48 -12.03
CA ALA A 57 1.54 2.72 -11.48
C ALA A 57 2.55 3.89 -11.58
N GLN A 58 3.85 3.62 -11.44
CA GLN A 58 4.92 4.61 -11.66
C GLN A 58 4.98 5.11 -13.10
N LYS A 59 4.61 4.30 -14.10
CA LYS A 59 4.87 4.55 -15.53
C LYS A 59 3.61 4.84 -16.33
N GLY A 60 3.05 6.02 -16.14
CA GLY A 60 2.15 6.62 -17.13
C GLY A 60 0.68 6.23 -17.02
N LEU A 61 0.22 5.67 -15.90
CA LEU A 61 -1.21 5.60 -15.66
C LEU A 61 -1.83 7.01 -15.58
N ASN A 62 -3.07 7.13 -16.03
CA ASN A 62 -3.91 8.30 -15.85
C ASN A 62 -5.27 7.80 -15.40
N ILE A 63 -5.61 7.92 -14.13
CA ILE A 63 -6.84 7.32 -13.59
C ILE A 63 -7.59 8.33 -12.70
N PRO A 64 -8.00 9.48 -13.25
CA PRO A 64 -8.84 10.44 -12.51
C PRO A 64 -10.21 9.85 -12.13
N GLU A 65 -10.61 8.72 -12.71
CA GLU A 65 -11.86 8.03 -12.37
C GLU A 65 -11.80 7.27 -11.04
N ALA A 66 -10.61 7.05 -10.47
CA ALA A 66 -10.46 6.54 -9.11
C ALA A 66 -10.55 7.71 -8.11
N ASP A 67 -10.99 7.48 -6.88
CA ASP A 67 -10.89 8.44 -5.76
C ASP A 67 -10.27 7.81 -4.51
N ARG A 68 -9.98 6.50 -4.55
CA ARG A 68 -9.35 5.78 -3.45
C ARG A 68 -8.14 5.01 -3.94
N VAL A 69 -7.03 5.13 -3.21
CA VAL A 69 -5.78 4.43 -3.48
C VAL A 69 -5.43 3.60 -2.25
N LEU A 70 -5.26 2.29 -2.45
CA LEU A 70 -4.85 1.37 -1.40
C LEU A 70 -3.47 0.81 -1.73
N PHE A 71 -2.46 1.19 -0.94
CA PHE A 71 -1.14 0.59 -1.03
C PHE A 71 -1.10 -0.67 -0.16
N LEU A 72 -0.92 -1.82 -0.81
CA LEU A 72 -0.78 -3.12 -0.13
C LEU A 72 0.65 -3.41 0.31
N THR A 73 1.62 -2.69 -0.22
CA THR A 73 3.04 -2.80 0.13
C THR A 73 3.68 -1.41 0.12
N ARG A 74 4.70 -1.22 0.96
CA ARG A 74 5.45 0.05 1.01
C ARG A 74 6.61 0.07 0.03
N SER A 75 6.87 1.26 -0.51
CA SER A 75 8.10 1.53 -1.24
C SER A 75 9.20 1.97 -0.27
N TRP A 76 10.46 1.85 -0.67
CA TRP A 76 11.59 2.49 0.02
C TRP A 76 11.85 3.93 -0.46
N THR A 77 11.10 4.36 -1.47
CA THR A 77 11.33 5.62 -2.20
C THR A 77 10.06 6.46 -2.16
N ALA A 78 10.11 7.62 -1.48
CA ALA A 78 8.99 8.56 -1.39
C ALA A 78 8.37 8.90 -2.76
N LYS A 79 9.23 9.27 -3.72
CA LYS A 79 8.84 9.58 -5.10
C LYS A 79 7.99 8.50 -5.76
N THR A 80 8.19 7.23 -5.43
CA THR A 80 7.40 6.12 -5.99
C THR A 80 5.94 6.19 -5.53
N GLU A 81 5.73 6.41 -4.23
CA GLU A 81 4.40 6.53 -3.63
C GLU A 81 3.72 7.79 -4.15
N ASP A 82 4.43 8.93 -4.15
CA ASP A 82 3.92 10.22 -4.66
C ASP A 82 3.51 10.12 -6.14
N GLN A 83 4.32 9.45 -6.96
CA GLN A 83 3.99 9.26 -8.38
C GLN A 83 2.81 8.35 -8.61
N ALA A 84 2.59 7.36 -7.75
CA ALA A 84 1.44 6.47 -7.82
C ALA A 84 0.15 7.20 -7.39
N GLU A 85 0.21 7.99 -6.31
CA GLU A 85 -0.90 8.87 -5.89
C GLU A 85 -1.24 9.92 -6.96
N GLY A 86 -0.22 10.52 -7.56
CA GLY A 86 -0.33 11.49 -8.66
C GLY A 86 -1.03 10.95 -9.92
N ARG A 87 -1.28 9.64 -10.02
CA ARG A 87 -2.08 9.04 -11.10
C ARG A 87 -3.56 9.32 -10.95
N VAL A 88 -4.01 9.48 -9.71
CA VAL A 88 -5.40 9.78 -9.34
C VAL A 88 -5.60 11.28 -9.14
N LEU A 89 -4.59 11.97 -8.60
CA LEU A 89 -4.55 13.43 -8.42
C LEU A 89 -4.24 14.14 -9.75
N ARG A 90 -5.17 14.06 -10.70
CA ARG A 90 -5.06 14.68 -12.03
C ARG A 90 -6.04 15.84 -12.17
N PRO A 91 -5.82 16.79 -13.10
CA PRO A 91 -6.71 17.95 -13.25
C PRO A 91 -8.18 17.61 -13.50
N GLN A 92 -8.48 16.42 -14.04
CA GLN A 92 -9.84 15.94 -14.29
C GLN A 92 -10.53 15.39 -13.03
N GLN A 93 -9.79 15.18 -11.94
CA GLN A 93 -10.34 14.70 -10.68
C GLN A 93 -11.17 15.79 -10.01
N THR A 94 -12.41 15.44 -9.66
CA THR A 94 -13.34 16.36 -8.98
C THR A 94 -13.77 15.86 -7.61
N ARG A 95 -13.44 14.61 -7.25
CA ARG A 95 -13.77 14.03 -5.95
C ARG A 95 -12.57 14.09 -5.00
N PRO A 96 -12.82 14.18 -3.68
CA PRO A 96 -11.76 14.03 -2.68
C PRO A 96 -11.06 12.67 -2.85
N VAL A 97 -9.72 12.69 -2.92
CA VAL A 97 -8.93 11.47 -3.04
C VAL A 97 -8.47 11.01 -1.65
N THR A 98 -8.71 9.74 -1.33
CA THR A 98 -8.23 9.11 -0.09
C THR A 98 -7.14 8.09 -0.42
N THR A 99 -5.98 8.24 0.20
CA THR A 99 -4.90 7.26 0.11
C THR A 99 -4.75 6.54 1.45
N GLU A 100 -4.77 5.22 1.40
CA GLU A 100 -4.62 4.34 2.56
C GLU A 100 -3.42 3.42 2.36
N PHE A 101 -2.65 3.22 3.43
CA PHE A 101 -1.55 2.25 3.47
C PHE A 101 -1.97 1.09 4.36
N VAL A 102 -1.93 -0.12 3.82
CA VAL A 102 -2.12 -1.32 4.61
C VAL A 102 -0.76 -1.71 5.16
N HIS A 103 -0.66 -1.76 6.48
CA HIS A 103 0.55 -2.11 7.21
C HIS A 103 0.29 -3.30 8.09
N LEU A 104 1.23 -4.25 8.09
CA LEU A 104 1.30 -5.21 9.17
C LEU A 104 2.01 -4.56 10.36
N ARG A 105 1.25 -4.27 11.43
CA ARG A 105 1.76 -3.69 12.67
C ARG A 105 2.95 -4.50 13.21
N GLY A 106 4.01 -3.80 13.60
CA GLY A 106 5.21 -4.40 14.17
C GLY A 106 6.12 -5.04 13.14
N SER A 107 5.76 -5.03 11.86
CA SER A 107 6.61 -5.55 10.78
C SER A 107 7.53 -4.46 10.22
N ILE A 108 8.33 -4.84 9.22
CA ILE A 108 9.18 -3.91 8.48
C ILE A 108 8.40 -2.81 7.75
N ASP A 109 7.09 -2.97 7.56
CA ASP A 109 6.22 -1.95 6.96
C ASP A 109 6.26 -0.63 7.74
N ASP A 110 6.37 -0.69 9.07
CA ASP A 110 6.48 0.48 9.96
C ASP A 110 7.80 1.21 9.71
N TYR A 111 8.90 0.44 9.57
CA TYR A 111 10.23 0.99 9.25
C TYR A 111 10.25 1.67 7.87
N GLN A 112 9.64 1.03 6.87
CA GLN A 112 9.50 1.63 5.54
C GLN A 112 8.66 2.90 5.58
N GLY A 113 7.59 2.89 6.38
CA GLY A 113 6.72 4.04 6.62
C GLY A 113 7.48 5.26 7.13
N GLN A 114 8.22 5.13 8.23
CA GLN A 114 9.05 6.21 8.75
C GLN A 114 10.11 6.64 7.73
N MET A 115 10.79 5.69 7.07
CA MET A 115 11.87 5.99 6.14
C MET A 115 11.38 6.83 4.96
N VAL A 116 10.20 6.49 4.42
CA VAL A 116 9.58 7.27 3.36
C VAL A 116 9.12 8.64 3.86
N ALA A 117 8.53 8.72 5.06
CA ALA A 117 8.11 9.99 5.64
C ALA A 117 9.28 10.97 5.81
N HIS A 118 10.39 10.54 6.42
CA HIS A 118 11.58 11.36 6.59
C HIS A 118 12.23 11.75 5.25
N LYS A 119 12.26 10.84 4.26
CA LYS A 119 12.74 11.18 2.91
C LYS A 119 11.86 12.24 2.24
N ARG A 120 10.54 12.14 2.38
CA ARG A 120 9.60 13.11 1.81
C ARG A 120 9.76 14.48 2.47
N ASP A 121 9.86 14.50 3.80
CA ASP A 121 10.05 15.71 4.59
C ASP A 121 11.36 16.43 4.22
N ALA A 122 12.47 15.70 4.13
CA ALA A 122 13.75 16.24 3.69
C ALA A 122 13.71 16.81 2.26
N ILE A 123 12.99 16.15 1.34
CA ILE A 123 12.80 16.65 -0.03
C ILE A 123 12.02 17.97 -0.01
N ASN A 124 10.92 18.05 0.76
CA ASN A 124 10.10 19.25 0.83
C ASN A 124 10.85 20.42 1.48
N ALA A 125 11.55 20.17 2.58
CA ALA A 125 12.40 21.16 3.25
C ALA A 125 13.47 21.73 2.31
N GLY A 126 14.10 20.88 1.50
CA GLY A 126 15.08 21.30 0.50
C GLY A 126 14.50 22.13 -0.67
N LEU A 127 13.21 21.96 -0.99
CA LEU A 127 12.53 22.72 -2.04
C LEU A 127 12.03 24.08 -1.54
N ASP A 128 11.48 24.12 -0.33
CA ASP A 128 10.85 25.31 0.24
C ASP A 128 11.80 26.13 1.15
N TRP A 129 13.08 25.73 1.25
CA TRP A 129 14.06 26.26 2.21
C TRP A 129 13.56 26.26 3.66
N GLY A 130 12.64 25.35 3.97
CA GLY A 130 12.00 25.22 5.28
C GLY A 130 12.76 24.28 6.22
N THR A 131 12.42 24.34 7.50
CA THR A 131 12.87 23.35 8.49
C THR A 131 12.09 22.04 8.30
N PRO A 132 12.75 20.86 8.30
CA PRO A 132 12.05 19.57 8.28
C PRO A 132 11.06 19.47 9.44
N ALA A 133 9.84 19.01 9.17
CA ALA A 133 8.80 18.86 10.20
C ALA A 133 9.00 17.62 11.09
N LEU A 134 9.87 16.70 10.69
CA LEU A 134 10.14 15.46 11.41
C LEU A 134 11.49 15.44 12.13
N ASP A 135 12.19 16.59 12.21
CA ASP A 135 13.51 16.69 12.84
C ASP A 135 13.49 16.33 14.35
N ASP A 136 12.37 16.54 15.03
CA ASP A 136 12.15 16.23 16.45
C ASP A 136 11.42 14.89 16.69
N VAL A 137 11.08 14.18 15.61
CA VAL A 137 10.39 12.89 15.68
C VAL A 137 11.42 11.78 15.83
N GLU A 138 11.24 10.91 16.82
CA GLU A 138 12.11 9.75 17.03
C GLU A 138 12.07 8.81 15.83
N PHE A 139 13.24 8.59 15.22
CA PHE A 139 13.42 7.58 14.19
C PHE A 139 13.84 6.25 14.83
N LEU A 140 12.97 5.25 14.79
CA LEU A 140 13.27 3.95 15.37
C LEU A 140 14.28 3.20 14.51
N HIS A 141 15.36 2.71 15.13
CA HIS A 141 16.32 1.87 14.40
C HIS A 141 15.68 0.56 13.94
N LEU A 142 16.13 0.03 12.79
CA LEU A 142 15.57 -1.21 12.22
C LEU A 142 15.66 -2.37 13.21
N ASP A 143 16.78 -2.52 13.91
CA ASP A 143 16.99 -3.58 14.89
C ASP A 143 15.99 -3.50 16.06
N THR A 144 15.59 -2.28 16.46
CA THR A 144 14.58 -2.10 17.51
C THR A 144 13.22 -2.63 17.07
N LEU A 145 12.82 -2.35 15.82
CA LEU A 145 11.55 -2.84 15.28
C LEU A 145 11.59 -4.36 15.06
N LEU A 146 12.67 -4.88 14.48
CA LEU A 146 12.83 -6.32 14.28
C LEU A 146 12.92 -7.07 15.61
N GLY A 147 13.60 -6.53 16.61
CA GLY A 147 13.66 -7.10 17.95
C GLY A 147 12.27 -7.24 18.57
N ARG A 148 11.49 -6.15 18.57
CA ARG A 148 10.09 -6.15 19.04
C ARG A 148 9.22 -7.16 18.31
N PHE A 149 9.37 -7.26 16.98
CA PHE A 149 8.64 -8.24 16.19
C PHE A 149 8.92 -9.68 16.62
N VAL A 150 10.19 -10.02 16.83
CA VAL A 150 10.57 -11.38 17.25
C VAL A 150 10.09 -11.66 18.68
N GLU A 151 10.14 -10.68 19.57
CA GLU A 151 9.60 -10.78 20.93
C GLU A 151 8.08 -11.02 20.92
N ASP A 152 7.33 -10.25 20.14
CA ASP A 152 5.89 -10.42 19.98
C ASP A 152 5.55 -11.80 19.40
N LEU A 153 6.31 -12.25 18.39
CA LEU A 153 6.14 -13.56 17.78
C LEU A 153 6.43 -14.69 18.78
N ALA A 154 7.49 -14.57 19.57
CA ALA A 154 7.82 -15.53 20.63
C ALA A 154 6.70 -15.62 21.67
N GLY A 155 6.15 -14.46 22.08
CA GLY A 155 5.01 -14.37 22.97
C GLY A 155 3.77 -15.07 22.42
N LEU A 156 3.46 -14.88 21.13
CA LEU A 156 2.36 -15.56 20.44
C LEU A 156 2.56 -17.08 20.34
N MET A 157 3.80 -17.53 20.17
CA MET A 157 4.15 -18.95 20.06
C MET A 157 4.31 -19.64 21.43
N GLY A 158 4.31 -18.89 22.53
CA GLY A 158 4.54 -19.42 23.87
C GLY A 158 5.95 -20.00 24.04
N CYS A 159 6.96 -19.42 23.39
CA CYS A 159 8.36 -19.85 23.48
C CYS A 159 9.29 -18.67 23.77
N ARG A 160 10.56 -18.96 24.03
CA ARG A 160 11.59 -17.93 24.19
C ARG A 160 12.02 -17.42 22.82
N THR A 161 12.48 -16.17 22.74
CA THR A 161 12.91 -15.50 21.50
C THR A 161 13.91 -16.33 20.67
N HIS A 162 14.90 -16.96 21.32
CA HIS A 162 15.89 -17.78 20.60
C HIS A 162 15.35 -19.13 20.10
N GLU A 163 14.17 -19.56 20.55
CA GLU A 163 13.51 -20.81 20.13
C GLU A 163 12.59 -20.60 18.93
N VAL A 164 12.26 -19.35 18.59
CA VAL A 164 11.34 -19.01 17.49
C VAL A 164 11.81 -19.62 16.17
N ARG A 165 13.11 -19.53 15.87
CA ARG A 165 13.68 -20.09 14.63
C ARG A 165 13.40 -21.57 14.51
N ASP A 166 13.67 -22.34 15.56
CA ASP A 166 13.52 -23.79 15.55
C ASP A 166 12.04 -24.19 15.44
N ARG A 167 11.15 -23.40 16.05
CA ARG A 167 9.70 -23.63 16.00
C ARG A 167 9.06 -23.30 14.64
N LEU A 168 9.59 -22.33 13.90
CA LEU A 168 9.11 -22.00 12.55
C LEU A 168 9.61 -22.99 11.49
N ALA A 169 10.68 -23.72 11.78
CA ALA A 169 11.26 -24.72 10.88
C ALA A 169 10.62 -26.12 11.02
N ALA A 170 9.76 -26.32 12.03
CA ALA A 170 9.05 -27.56 12.32
C ALA A 170 7.67 -27.58 11.65
#